data_AF-A0A947S250-F1
#
_entry.id   AF-A0A947S250-F1
#
_cell.length_a   1.000
_cell.length_b   1.000
_cell.length_c   1.000
_cell.angle_alpha   90.00
_cell.angle_beta   90.00
_cell.angle_gamma   90.00
#
_symmetry.space_group_name_H-M   'P 1'
#
loop_
_entity.id
_entity.type
_entity.pdbx_description
1 polymer ?
#
loop_
_entity_poly.entity_id
_entity_poly.type
_entity_poly.pdbx_seq_one_letter_code
_entity_poly.pdbx_strand_id
1 'polypeptide(L)'
;MTYIHKEMAAGRWFEFSLMEQLANVGSEIERTINWRNKGDMKYSNNAFERGLELLDLTIADKKNSGRLKELTRLREVLVDYFFGDNQYSSSDRLWQKYFYYYNYAARINC
;
A
#
# COMPACT_ATOMS: atom_id res chain seq x y z
N MET A 1 -5.09 15.97 4.38
CA MET A 1 -3.89 15.42 3.71
C MET A 1 -3.79 16.04 2.33
N THR A 2 -2.67 16.66 1.99
CA THR A 2 -2.45 17.25 0.67
C THR A 2 -1.90 16.16 -0.23
N TYR A 3 -2.74 15.58 -1.09
CA TYR A 3 -2.31 14.56 -2.05
C TYR A 3 -1.28 15.16 -3.01
N ILE A 4 -0.05 14.62 -3.02
CA ILE A 4 1.07 15.13 -3.82
C ILE A 4 0.87 14.75 -5.31
N HIS A 5 0.07 13.70 -5.58
CA HIS A 5 -0.24 13.20 -6.94
C HIS A 5 -1.74 13.18 -7.24
N LYS A 6 -2.41 14.31 -6.98
CA LYS A 6 -3.88 14.44 -6.98
C LYS A 6 -4.56 14.15 -8.33
N GLU A 7 -3.92 14.52 -9.45
CA GLU A 7 -4.57 14.46 -10.77
C GLU A 7 -4.23 13.22 -11.61
N MET A 8 -3.07 12.59 -11.40
CA MET A 8 -2.64 11.46 -12.23
C MET A 8 -3.09 10.09 -11.70
N ALA A 9 -3.40 9.99 -10.40
CA ALA A 9 -3.81 8.75 -9.76
C ALA A 9 -5.34 8.63 -9.66
N ALA A 10 -6.05 9.67 -9.21
CA ALA A 10 -7.42 9.52 -8.74
C ALA A 10 -8.40 9.00 -9.79
N GLY A 11 -8.36 9.49 -11.03
CA GLY A 11 -9.34 9.11 -12.07
C GLY A 11 -9.31 7.62 -12.41
N ARG A 12 -8.15 7.13 -12.87
CA ARG A 12 -7.97 5.71 -13.25
C ARG A 12 -7.91 4.77 -12.03
N TRP A 13 -7.51 5.26 -10.85
CA TRP A 13 -7.38 4.40 -9.67
C TRP A 13 -8.70 3.75 -9.27
N PHE A 14 -9.82 4.46 -9.44
CA PHE A 14 -11.14 3.92 -9.14
C PHE A 14 -11.66 2.95 -10.22
N GLU A 15 -10.98 2.80 -11.35
CA GLU A 15 -11.31 1.78 -12.37
C GLU A 15 -10.70 0.42 -12.02
N PHE A 16 -9.56 0.39 -11.30
CA PHE A 16 -8.92 -0.85 -10.87
C PHE A 16 -9.80 -1.65 -9.90
N SER A 17 -9.82 -2.98 -10.04
CA SER A 17 -10.36 -3.88 -9.02
C SER A 17 -9.61 -3.72 -7.68
N LEU A 18 -10.21 -4.17 -6.58
CA LEU A 18 -9.52 -4.18 -5.28
C LEU A 18 -8.18 -4.94 -5.32
N MET A 19 -8.10 -6.01 -6.10
CA MET A 19 -6.87 -6.81 -6.23
C MET A 19 -5.77 -6.00 -6.92
N GLU A 20 -6.10 -5.27 -7.99
CA GLU A 20 -5.16 -4.38 -8.67
C GLU A 20 -4.76 -3.18 -7.80
N GLN A 21 -5.72 -2.59 -7.06
CA GLN A 21 -5.43 -1.51 -6.11
C GLN A 21 -4.42 -1.98 -5.06
N LEU A 22 -4.65 -3.13 -4.42
CA LEU A 22 -3.75 -3.69 -3.40
C LEU A 22 -2.42 -4.20 -3.98
N ALA A 23 -2.39 -4.70 -5.21
CA ALA A 23 -1.16 -5.07 -5.90
C ALA A 23 -0.26 -3.84 -6.14
N ASN A 24 -0.84 -2.72 -6.55
CA ASN A 24 -0.14 -1.46 -6.75
C ASN A 24 0.35 -0.85 -5.42
N VAL A 25 -0.48 -0.87 -4.36
CA VAL A 25 -0.03 -0.52 -2.99
C VAL A 25 1.16 -1.39 -2.58
N GLY A 26 1.08 -2.70 -2.82
CA GLY A 26 2.15 -3.65 -2.51
C GLY A 26 3.46 -3.37 -3.22
N SER A 27 3.42 -2.91 -4.48
CA SER A 27 4.61 -2.54 -5.25
C SER A 27 5.34 -1.32 -4.67
N GLU A 28 4.59 -0.44 -4.03
CA GLU A 28 5.04 0.76 -3.31
C GLU A 28 5.68 0.37 -1.96
N ILE A 29 5.08 -0.60 -1.25
CA ILE A 29 5.64 -1.18 -0.02
C ILE A 29 6.93 -1.97 -0.30
N GLU A 30 6.99 -2.74 -1.39
CA GLU A 30 8.21 -3.43 -1.81
C GLU A 30 9.33 -2.44 -2.15
N ARG A 31 9.01 -1.31 -2.81
CA ARG A 31 9.98 -0.24 -3.05
C ARG A 31 10.46 0.41 -1.76
N THR A 32 9.57 0.60 -0.79
CA THR A 32 9.92 1.11 0.54
C THR A 32 10.98 0.21 1.18
N ILE A 33 10.72 -1.09 1.26
CA ILE A 33 11.63 -2.08 1.84
C ILE A 33 12.98 -2.09 1.11
N ASN A 34 12.96 -2.08 -0.22
CA ASN A 34 14.18 -2.11 -1.03
C ASN A 34 15.08 -0.90 -0.82
N TRP A 35 14.52 0.32 -0.71
CA TRP A 35 15.31 1.52 -0.44
C TRP A 35 15.82 1.56 1.00
N ARG A 36 14.99 1.16 1.97
CA ARG A 36 15.41 1.04 3.37
C ARG A 36 16.59 0.08 3.53
N ASN A 37 16.55 -1.07 2.85
CA ASN A 37 17.62 -2.08 2.89
C ASN A 37 18.91 -1.60 2.22
N LYS A 38 18.84 -0.59 1.35
CA LYS A 38 19.99 0.10 0.75
C LYS A 38 20.51 1.26 1.62
N GLY A 39 19.87 1.54 2.76
CA GLY A 39 20.20 2.67 3.63
C GLY A 39 19.68 4.03 3.14
N ASP A 40 18.88 4.05 2.06
CA ASP A 40 18.34 5.30 1.52
C ASP A 40 16.95 5.60 2.11
N MET A 41 16.97 6.17 3.31
CA MET A 41 15.75 6.49 4.05
C MET A 41 14.87 7.52 3.36
N LYS A 42 15.45 8.41 2.53
CA LYS A 42 14.68 9.42 1.79
C LYS A 42 13.81 8.75 0.73
N TYR A 43 14.38 7.91 -0.13
CA TYR A 43 13.58 7.20 -1.13
C TYR A 43 12.65 6.16 -0.50
N SER A 44 13.06 5.54 0.62
CA SER A 44 12.17 4.68 1.40
C SER A 44 10.92 5.43 1.86
N ASN A 45 11.09 6.58 2.51
CA ASN A 45 9.97 7.36 3.03
C ASN A 45 9.07 7.87 1.90
N ASN A 46 9.64 8.35 0.79
CA ASN A 46 8.87 8.78 -0.38
C ASN A 46 8.02 7.64 -0.98
N ALA A 47 8.58 6.44 -1.08
CA ALA A 47 7.84 5.27 -1.56
C ALA A 47 6.73 4.88 -0.57
N PHE A 48 6.98 4.96 0.74
CA PHE A 48 5.98 4.62 1.73
C PHE A 48 4.82 5.62 1.77
N GLU A 49 5.12 6.92 1.71
CA GLU A 49 4.12 7.99 1.60
C GLU A 49 3.24 7.76 0.36
N ARG A 50 3.85 7.41 -0.78
CA ARG A 50 3.10 7.05 -1.98
C ARG A 50 2.21 5.83 -1.77
N GLY A 51 2.69 4.80 -1.07
CA GLY A 51 1.91 3.62 -0.73
C GLY A 51 0.70 3.93 0.14
N LEU A 52 0.86 4.83 1.10
CA LEU A 52 -0.24 5.33 1.93
C LEU A 52 -1.24 6.16 1.13
N GLU A 53 -0.80 7.02 0.22
CA GLU A 53 -1.72 7.77 -0.65
C GLU A 53 -2.61 6.84 -1.47
N LEU A 54 -2.02 5.78 -2.04
CA LEU A 54 -2.74 4.78 -2.82
C LEU A 54 -3.70 3.96 -1.95
N LEU A 55 -3.29 3.60 -0.73
CA LEU A 55 -4.18 2.92 0.21
C LEU A 55 -5.32 3.83 0.68
N ASP A 56 -5.06 5.12 0.90
CA ASP A 56 -6.09 6.10 1.26
C ASP A 56 -7.10 6.29 0.12
N LEU A 57 -6.65 6.31 -1.15
CA LEU A 57 -7.55 6.27 -2.30
C LEU A 57 -8.36 4.95 -2.36
N THR A 58 -7.73 3.82 -2.03
CA THR A 58 -8.41 2.50 -1.97
C THR A 58 -9.48 2.46 -0.88
N ILE A 59 -9.22 3.07 0.28
CA ILE A 59 -10.18 3.23 1.39
C ILE A 59 -11.33 4.17 0.99
N ALA A 60 -11.04 5.25 0.27
CA ALA A 60 -12.04 6.22 -0.17
C ALA A 60 -12.95 5.70 -1.30
N ASP A 61 -12.56 4.62 -1.97
CA ASP A 61 -13.34 4.02 -3.05
C ASP A 61 -14.63 3.39 -2.52
N LYS A 62 -15.78 3.90 -2.99
CA LYS A 62 -17.11 3.45 -2.56
C LYS A 62 -17.32 1.95 -2.76
N LYS A 63 -16.70 1.34 -3.78
CA LYS A 63 -16.83 -0.11 -4.04
C LYS A 63 -16.19 -0.96 -2.95
N ASN A 64 -15.30 -0.39 -2.15
CA ASN A 64 -14.59 -1.05 -1.05
C ASN A 64 -15.21 -0.80 0.33
N SER A 65 -16.35 -0.11 0.40
CA SER A 65 -17.00 0.28 1.67
C SER A 65 -17.32 -0.89 2.61
N GLY A 66 -17.56 -2.10 2.08
CA GLY A 66 -17.75 -3.31 2.87
C GLY A 66 -16.48 -3.86 3.54
N ARG A 67 -15.30 -3.30 3.25
CA ARG A 67 -13.98 -3.79 3.72
C ARG A 67 -13.19 -2.74 4.48
N LEU A 68 -13.82 -1.63 4.88
CA LEU A 68 -13.13 -0.51 5.53
C LEU A 68 -12.39 -0.92 6.81
N LYS A 69 -12.95 -1.84 7.60
CA LYS A 69 -12.28 -2.36 8.80
C LYS A 69 -10.92 -3.00 8.48
N GLU A 70 -10.87 -3.82 7.42
CA GLU A 70 -9.65 -4.51 7.00
C GLU A 70 -8.64 -3.52 6.40
N LEU A 71 -9.10 -2.61 5.54
CA LEU A 71 -8.24 -1.64 4.87
C LEU A 71 -7.64 -0.62 5.84
N THR A 72 -8.43 -0.15 6.80
CA THR A 72 -7.94 0.78 7.85
C THR A 72 -7.01 0.07 8.82
N ARG A 73 -7.25 -1.21 9.14
CA ARG A 73 -6.30 -2.02 9.92
C ARG A 73 -4.99 -2.23 9.17
N LEU A 74 -5.04 -2.52 7.86
CA LEU A 74 -3.84 -2.62 7.02
C LEU A 74 -3.02 -1.33 7.10
N ARG A 75 -3.69 -0.17 6.97
CA ARG A 75 -3.05 1.15 7.09
C ARG A 75 -2.38 1.34 8.45
N GLU A 76 -3.09 1.03 9.53
CA GLU A 76 -2.59 1.13 10.90
C GLU A 76 -1.31 0.29 11.10
N VAL A 77 -1.35 -0.98 10.70
CA VAL A 77 -0.24 -1.93 10.91
C VAL A 77 0.96 -1.59 10.01
N LEU A 78 0.73 -1.05 8.80
CA LEU A 78 1.80 -0.53 7.95
C LEU A 78 2.49 0.68 8.59
N VAL A 79 1.72 1.64 9.10
CA VAL A 79 2.30 2.83 9.76
C VAL A 79 3.08 2.43 11.01
N ASP A 80 2.54 1.54 11.83
CA ASP A 80 3.23 0.99 13.00
C ASP A 80 4.57 0.31 12.60
N TYR A 81 4.59 -0.44 11.49
CA TYR A 81 5.81 -1.13 11.07
C TYR A 81 6.90 -0.19 10.54
N PHE A 82 6.54 0.83 9.76
CA PHE A 82 7.54 1.69 9.09
C PHE A 82 7.93 2.92 9.92
N PHE A 83 7.05 3.40 10.80
CA PHE A 83 7.28 4.62 11.59
C PHE A 83 6.93 4.50 13.09
N GLY A 84 6.39 3.37 13.53
CA GLY A 84 6.09 3.11 14.94
C GLY A 84 7.08 2.15 15.59
N ASP A 85 6.65 1.59 16.72
CA ASP A 85 7.44 0.65 17.52
C ASP A 85 7.33 -0.80 17.02
N ASN A 86 6.64 -1.03 15.90
CA ASN A 86 6.32 -2.35 15.40
C ASN A 86 5.59 -3.22 16.45
N GLN A 87 4.60 -2.62 17.13
CA GLN A 87 3.80 -3.27 18.17
C GLN A 87 3.11 -4.55 17.66
N TYR A 88 2.80 -4.61 16.37
CA TYR A 88 2.18 -5.77 15.73
C TYR A 88 3.19 -6.83 15.26
N SER A 89 4.49 -6.70 15.57
CA SER A 89 5.53 -7.69 15.26
C SER A 89 5.60 -8.07 13.77
N SER A 90 5.45 -7.06 12.89
CA SER A 90 5.57 -7.21 11.45
C SER A 90 7.03 -7.38 10.99
N SER A 91 7.22 -7.82 9.75
CA SER A 91 8.53 -7.97 9.11
C SER A 91 8.44 -7.74 7.60
N ASP A 92 9.57 -7.45 6.95
CA ASP A 92 9.67 -7.31 5.49
C ASP A 92 9.05 -8.52 4.77
N ARG A 93 9.44 -9.72 5.18
CA ARG A 93 8.97 -10.97 4.61
C ARG A 93 7.45 -11.14 4.75
N LEU A 94 6.86 -10.67 5.86
CA LEU A 94 5.42 -10.70 6.06
C LEU A 94 4.72 -9.82 5.02
N TRP A 95 5.19 -8.59 4.83
CA TRP A 95 4.58 -7.66 3.86
C TRP A 95 4.76 -8.10 2.42
N GLN A 96 5.96 -8.58 2.08
CA GLN A 96 6.25 -9.18 0.79
C GLN A 96 5.29 -10.33 0.49
N LYS A 97 5.12 -11.25 1.43
CA LYS A 97 4.20 -12.38 1.27
C LYS A 97 2.75 -11.93 1.17
N TYR A 98 2.32 -10.99 2.02
CA TYR A 98 0.95 -10.47 2.03
C TYR A 98 0.59 -9.85 0.67
N PHE A 99 1.44 -8.96 0.15
CA PHE A 99 1.19 -8.27 -1.12
C PHE A 99 1.46 -9.12 -2.36
N TYR A 100 2.28 -10.17 -2.26
CA TYR A 100 2.49 -11.12 -3.34
C TYR A 100 1.18 -11.77 -3.82
N TYR A 101 0.29 -12.14 -2.89
CA TYR A 101 -0.98 -12.77 -3.27
C TYR A 101 -1.89 -11.84 -4.09
N TYR A 102 -1.90 -10.53 -3.79
CA TYR A 102 -2.65 -9.55 -4.57
C TYR A 102 -2.03 -9.34 -5.95
N ASN A 103 -0.69 -9.27 -6.04
CA ASN A 103 0.01 -9.21 -7.32
C ASN A 103 -0.29 -10.43 -8.20
N TYR A 104 -0.28 -11.62 -7.61
CA TYR A 104 -0.64 -12.85 -8.30
C TYR A 104 -2.11 -12.80 -8.76
N ALA A 105 -3.06 -12.53 -7.86
CA ALA A 105 -4.49 -12.46 -8.18
C ALA A 105 -4.84 -11.42 -9.26
N ALA A 106 -4.14 -10.29 -9.29
CA ALA A 106 -4.32 -9.26 -10.30
C ALA A 106 -3.86 -9.69 -11.71
N ARG A 107 -3.08 -10.79 -11.84
CA ARG A 107 -2.51 -11.24 -13.12
C ARG A 107 -3.10 -12.53 -13.69
N ILE A 108 -3.77 -13.34 -12.88
CA ILE A 108 -4.34 -14.62 -13.33
C ILE A 108 -5.69 -14.42 -14.03
N ASN A 109 -6.36 -13.30 -13.77
CA ASN A 109 -7.66 -12.96 -14.35
C ASN A 109 -7.55 -12.13 -15.65
N CYS A 110 -6.38 -12.16 -16.32
CA CYS A 110 -6.14 -11.49 -17.59
C CYS A 110 -6.36 -12.41 -18.78
#